data_AF-A0A2W4ZLR6-F1
#
_entry.id   AF-A0A2W4ZLR6-F1
#
_cell.length_a   1.000
_cell.length_b   1.000
_cell.length_c   1.000
_cell.angle_alpha   90.00
_cell.angle_beta   90.00
_cell.angle_gamma   90.00
#
_symmetry.space_group_name_H-M   'P 1'
#
loop_
_entity.id
_entity.type
_entity.pdbx_description
1 polymer ?
#
loop_
_entity_poly.entity_id
_entity_poly.type
_entity_poly.pdbx_seq_one_letter_code
_entity_poly.pdbx_strand_id
1 'polypeptide(L)'
;MSRITITENGIDKIVTDIAPYRAEREGVLAKLTHIYADFEKGPVETLASSEQEIVDLVNRYNVLTDLIERFDEAGIRRANILAGWAIVKQHCAGGSA
;
A
#
# COMPACT_ATOMS: atom_id res chain seq x y z
N MET A 1 11.09 -1.97 12.15
CA MET A 1 9.70 -1.54 11.86
C MET A 1 9.72 -0.27 11.02
N SER A 2 9.05 -0.29 9.88
CA SER A 2 8.81 0.90 9.06
C SER A 2 7.68 1.73 9.66
N ARG A 3 7.69 3.04 9.40
CA ARG A 3 6.63 3.96 9.83
C ARG A 3 6.43 4.99 8.74
N ILE A 4 5.18 5.22 8.35
CA ILE A 4 4.79 6.35 7.50
C ILE A 4 3.66 7.12 8.16
N THR A 5 3.56 8.40 7.84
CA THR A 5 2.37 9.21 8.15
C THR A 5 1.53 9.32 6.89
N ILE A 6 0.24 9.05 7.01
CA ILE A 6 -0.76 9.25 5.97
C ILE A 6 -1.80 10.25 6.48
N THR A 7 -2.47 10.96 5.58
CA THR A 7 -3.63 11.78 5.93
C THR A 7 -4.87 11.09 5.38
N GLU A 8 -5.76 10.65 6.25
CA GLU A 8 -7.02 10.00 5.88
C GLU A 8 -8.18 10.81 6.44
N ASN A 9 -9.10 11.25 5.57
CA ASN A 9 -10.21 12.13 5.93
C ASN A 9 -9.79 13.41 6.68
N GLY A 10 -8.66 14.00 6.30
CA GLY A 10 -8.10 15.19 6.95
C GLY A 10 -7.44 14.92 8.31
N ILE A 11 -7.31 13.65 8.72
CA ILE A 11 -6.70 13.25 9.97
C ILE A 11 -5.38 12.53 9.67
N ASP A 12 -4.30 13.02 10.27
CA ASP A 12 -3.01 12.36 10.19
C ASP A 12 -3.01 11.07 11.01
N LYS A 13 -2.65 9.96 10.35
CA LYS A 13 -2.53 8.63 10.93
C LYS A 13 -1.11 8.11 10.74
N ILE A 14 -0.61 7.47 11.78
CA ILE A 14 0.70 6.81 11.75
C ILE A 14 0.46 5.34 11.44
N VAL A 15 1.01 4.88 10.32
CA VAL A 15 0.98 3.48 9.92
C VAL A 15 2.29 2.81 10.33
N THR A 16 2.20 1.83 11.22
CA THR A 16 3.32 0.96 11.64
C THR A 16 3.12 -0.51 11.27
N ASP A 17 1.88 -0.89 10.97
CA ASP A 17 1.51 -2.21 10.47
C ASP A 17 0.74 -2.06 9.16
N ILE A 18 1.27 -2.69 8.11
CA ILE A 18 0.72 -2.63 6.76
C ILE A 18 -0.23 -3.80 6.46
N ALA A 19 -0.26 -4.83 7.31
CA ALA A 19 -1.06 -6.04 7.08
C ALA A 19 -2.56 -5.76 6.92
N PRO A 20 -3.20 -4.86 7.72
CA PRO A 20 -4.60 -4.53 7.53
C PRO A 20 -4.91 -3.92 6.16
N TYR A 21 -4.02 -3.05 5.67
CA TYR A 21 -4.18 -2.39 4.36
C TYR A 21 -3.99 -3.38 3.20
N ARG A 22 -3.11 -4.38 3.34
CA ARG A 22 -2.97 -5.47 2.37
C ARG A 22 -4.21 -6.34 2.31
N ALA A 23 -4.73 -6.75 3.47
CA ALA A 23 -5.96 -7.54 3.55
C ALA A 23 -7.17 -6.78 2.97
N GLU A 24 -7.25 -5.47 3.23
CA GLU A 24 -8.29 -4.63 2.64
C GLU A 24 -8.18 -4.58 1.12
N ARG A 25 -6.96 -4.40 0.58
CA ARG A 25 -6.73 -4.36 -0.87
C ARG A 25 -7.17 -5.67 -1.54
N GLU A 26 -6.86 -6.81 -0.93
CA GLU A 26 -7.31 -8.12 -1.42
C GLU A 26 -8.84 -8.25 -1.39
N GLY A 27 -9.49 -7.76 -0.33
CA GLY A 27 -10.95 -7.71 -0.25
C GLY A 27 -11.59 -6.83 -1.33
N VAL A 28 -11.02 -5.65 -1.60
CA VAL A 28 -11.47 -4.76 -2.68
C VAL A 28 -11.28 -5.42 -4.05
N LEU A 29 -10.13 -6.05 -4.28
CA LEU A 29 -9.86 -6.78 -5.52
C LEU A 29 -10.87 -7.92 -5.73
N ALA A 30 -11.16 -8.71 -4.69
CA ALA A 30 -12.13 -9.80 -4.77
C ALA A 30 -13.54 -9.28 -5.13
N LYS A 31 -13.97 -8.13 -4.59
CA LYS A 31 -15.24 -7.49 -4.95
C LYS A 31 -15.25 -7.05 -6.41
N LEU A 32 -14.20 -6.38 -6.87
CA LEU A 32 -14.06 -5.99 -8.28
C LEU A 32 -14.09 -7.21 -9.20
N THR A 33 -13.35 -8.27 -8.87
CA THR A 33 -13.36 -9.52 -9.64
C THR A 33 -14.76 -10.12 -9.73
N HIS A 34 -15.54 -10.11 -8.64
CA HIS A 34 -16.90 -10.61 -8.67
C HIS A 34 -17.81 -9.77 -9.59
N ILE A 35 -17.77 -8.45 -9.46
CA ILE A 35 -18.56 -7.53 -10.30
C ILE A 35 -18.22 -7.73 -11.79
N TYR A 36 -16.94 -7.82 -12.14
CA TYR A 36 -16.52 -8.05 -13.52
C TYR A 36 -16.79 -9.47 -14.03
N ALA A 37 -16.82 -10.50 -13.16
CA ALA A 37 -17.19 -11.85 -13.56
C ALA A 37 -18.68 -11.98 -13.89
N ASP A 38 -19.52 -11.19 -13.23
CA ASP A 38 -20.95 -11.09 -13.53
C ASP A 38 -21.19 -10.27 -14.81
N PHE A 39 -20.31 -9.30 -15.10
CA PHE A 39 -20.32 -8.54 -16.37
C PHE A 39 -20.10 -9.42 -17.60
N GLU A 40 -19.17 -10.38 -17.58
CA GLU A 40 -18.96 -11.31 -18.71
C GLU A 40 -20.22 -12.13 -19.06
N LYS A 41 -21.19 -12.20 -18.15
CA LYS A 41 -22.38 -13.06 -18.27
C LYS A 41 -23.67 -12.28 -18.53
N GLY A 42 -23.65 -10.94 -18.52
CA GLY A 42 -24.86 -10.10 -18.56
C GLY A 42 -24.76 -8.85 -19.44
N PRO A 43 -25.89 -8.15 -19.67
CA PRO A 43 -25.91 -6.93 -20.48
C PRO A 43 -25.23 -5.75 -19.77
N VAL A 44 -24.48 -4.96 -20.54
CA VAL A 44 -23.75 -3.73 -20.13
C VAL A 44 -24.62 -2.75 -19.34
N GLU A 45 -25.94 -2.73 -19.53
CA GLU A 45 -26.87 -1.83 -18.82
C GLU A 45 -26.89 -2.03 -17.29
N THR A 46 -26.47 -3.20 -16.81
CA THR A 46 -26.26 -3.46 -15.37
C THR A 46 -25.11 -2.63 -14.78
N LEU A 47 -24.18 -2.13 -15.61
CA LEU A 47 -23.09 -1.24 -15.20
C LEU A 47 -23.61 0.12 -14.75
N ALA A 48 -24.63 0.68 -15.40
CA ALA A 48 -25.13 2.01 -15.07
C ALA A 48 -25.66 2.09 -13.62
N SER A 49 -26.11 0.96 -13.08
CA SER A 49 -26.60 0.88 -11.69
C SER A 49 -25.47 0.70 -10.67
N SER A 50 -24.29 0.21 -11.10
CA SER A 50 -23.15 -0.13 -10.25
C SER A 50 -21.90 0.71 -10.53
N GLU A 51 -21.98 1.68 -11.45
CA GLU A 51 -20.86 2.48 -11.94
C GLU A 51 -20.16 3.21 -10.79
N GLN A 52 -20.94 3.86 -9.92
CA GLN A 52 -20.40 4.55 -8.76
C GLN A 52 -19.66 3.60 -7.81
N GLU A 53 -20.22 2.41 -7.55
CA GLU A 53 -19.59 1.41 -6.69
C GLU A 53 -18.26 0.91 -7.29
N ILE A 54 -18.23 0.64 -8.60
CA ILE A 54 -17.02 0.23 -9.30
C ILE A 54 -15.95 1.32 -9.20
N VAL A 55 -16.32 2.58 -9.47
CA VAL A 55 -15.41 3.72 -9.36
C VAL A 55 -14.86 3.86 -7.95
N ASP A 56 -15.70 3.74 -6.93
CA ASP A 56 -15.30 3.83 -5.52
C ASP A 56 -14.34 2.68 -5.13
N LEU A 57 -14.61 1.45 -5.59
CA LEU A 57 -13.74 0.30 -5.36
C LEU A 57 -12.39 0.44 -6.08
N VAL A 58 -12.37 0.89 -7.34
CA VAL A 58 -11.12 1.14 -8.08
C VAL A 58 -10.30 2.25 -7.42
N ASN A 59 -10.94 3.36 -7.04
CA ASN A 59 -10.27 4.44 -6.32
C ASN A 59 -9.68 3.95 -5.00
N ARG A 60 -10.43 3.14 -4.23
CA ARG A 60 -9.93 2.58 -2.98
C ARG A 60 -8.75 1.62 -3.21
N TYR A 61 -8.82 0.78 -4.23
CA TYR A 61 -7.72 -0.12 -4.60
C TYR A 61 -6.42 0.65 -4.90
N ASN A 62 -6.52 1.74 -5.66
CA ASN A 62 -5.37 2.58 -6.01
C ASN A 62 -4.77 3.26 -4.78
N VAL A 63 -5.61 3.82 -3.90
CA VAL A 63 -5.16 4.43 -2.64
C VAL A 63 -4.43 3.41 -1.76
N LEU A 64 -4.97 2.19 -1.63
CA LEU A 64 -4.34 1.13 -0.85
C LEU A 64 -3.00 0.70 -1.46
N THR A 65 -2.91 0.65 -2.79
CA THR A 65 -1.68 0.29 -3.50
C THR A 65 -0.58 1.31 -3.25
N ASP A 66 -0.85 2.61 -3.44
CA ASP A 66 0.11 3.69 -3.16
C ASP A 66 0.60 3.66 -1.70
N LEU A 67 -0.32 3.47 -0.76
CA LEU A 67 0.00 3.41 0.66
C LEU A 67 0.93 2.23 0.99
N ILE A 68 0.68 1.06 0.42
CA ILE A 68 1.51 -0.13 0.60
C ILE A 68 2.91 0.09 0.02
N GLU A 69 2.99 0.62 -1.19
CA GLU A 69 4.28 0.91 -1.85
C GLU A 69 5.11 1.90 -1.03
N ARG A 70 4.51 2.99 -0.57
CA ARG A 70 5.18 3.99 0.28
C ARG A 70 5.69 3.39 1.60
N PHE A 71 4.94 2.47 2.19
CA PHE A 71 5.37 1.78 3.41
C PHE A 71 6.57 0.86 3.16
N ASP A 72 6.53 0.09 2.07
CA ASP A 72 7.61 -0.83 1.70
C ASP A 72 8.90 -0.05 1.36
N GLU A 73 8.79 1.04 0.61
CA GLU A 73 9.91 1.94 0.35
C GLU A 73 10.51 2.53 1.64
N ALA A 74 9.67 2.90 2.62
CA ALA A 74 10.15 3.39 3.90
C ALA A 74 10.95 2.30 4.66
N GLY A 75 10.57 1.03 4.50
CA GLY A 75 11.33 -0.12 5.00
C GLY A 75 12.70 -0.24 4.35
N ILE A 76 12.75 -0.16 3.01
CA ILE A 76 14.00 -0.23 2.24
C ILE A 76 14.92 0.94 2.62
N ARG A 77 14.41 2.17 2.67
CA ARG A 77 15.18 3.36 3.08
C ARG A 77 15.80 3.17 4.46
N ARG A 78 15.02 2.65 5.42
CA ARG A 78 15.52 2.38 6.77
C ARG A 78 16.61 1.30 6.78
N ALA A 79 16.44 0.23 6.01
CA ALA A 79 17.45 -0.83 5.89
C ALA A 79 18.77 -0.28 5.30
N ASN A 80 18.69 0.56 4.26
CA ASN A 80 19.85 1.19 3.64
C ASN A 80 20.59 2.13 4.61
N ILE A 81 19.88 2.91 5.42
CA ILE A 81 20.50 3.76 6.46
C ILE A 81 21.26 2.91 7.48
N LEU A 82 20.66 1.80 7.94
CA LEU A 82 21.30 0.89 8.89
C LEU A 82 22.54 0.21 8.29
N ALA A 83 22.45 -0.21 7.02
CA ALA A 83 23.59 -0.78 6.29
C ALA A 83 24.72 0.24 6.12
N GLY A 84 24.40 1.47 5.70
CA GLY A 84 25.38 2.56 5.58
C GLY A 84 26.07 2.87 6.91
N TRP A 85 25.31 2.89 8.02
CA TRP A 85 25.88 3.07 9.35
C TRP A 85 26.83 1.94 9.77
N ALA A 86 26.50 0.69 9.42
CA ALA A 86 27.37 -0.45 9.68
C ALA A 86 28.71 -0.34 8.94
N ILE A 87 28.69 0.14 7.69
CA ILE A 87 29.92 0.40 6.90
C ILE A 87 30.79 1.46 7.59
N VAL A 88 30.20 2.59 8.01
CA VAL A 88 30.93 3.65 8.74
C VAL A 88 31.55 3.10 10.02
N LYS A 89 30.81 2.31 10.81
CA LYS A 89 31.34 1.68 12.03
C LYS A 89 32.54 0.76 11.76
N GLN A 90 32.48 -0.06 10.71
CA GLN A 90 33.60 -0.93 10.34
C GLN A 90 34.84 -0.11 9.97
N HIS A 91 34.66 0.98 9.21
CA HIS A 91 35.77 1.86 8.85
C HIS A 91 36.34 2.62 10.08
N CYS A 92 35.50 3.09 11.00
CA CYS A 92 35.96 3.73 12.23
C CYS A 92 36.69 2.75 13.17
N ALA A 93 36.27 1.50 13.23
CA ALA A 93 36.93 0.46 14.03
C ALA A 93 38.24 -0.04 13.40
N GLY A 94 38.37 -0.01 12.07
CA GLY A 94 39.59 -0.39 11.35
C GLY A 94 40.62 0.74 11.17
N GLY A 95 40.26 1.99 11.46
CA GLY A 95 41.13 3.17 11.32
C GLY A 95 41.99 3.50 12.55
N SER A 96 41.99 2.64 13.56
CA SER A 96 42.94 2.71 14.69
C SER A 96 44.11 1.75 14.43
N ALA A 97 44.99 2.13 13.52
CA ALA A 97 46.30 1.52 13.32
C ALA A 97 47.33 2.63 13.03
#